data_AF-A0A167AVA6-F1
#
_entry.id   AF-A0A167AVA6-F1
#
_cell.length_a   1.000
_cell.length_b   1.000
_cell.length_c   1.000
_cell.angle_alpha   90.00
_cell.angle_beta   90.00
_cell.angle_gamma   90.00
#
_symmetry.space_group_name_H-M   'P 1'
#
loop_
_entity.id
_entity.type
_entity.pdbx_description
1 polymer ?
#
loop_
_entity_poly.entity_id
_entity_poly.type
_entity_poly.pdbx_seq_one_letter_code
_entity_poly.pdbx_strand_id
1 'polypeptide(L)'
;MVYVGIYGGLLFGIVGWYFGRRAVAKNNGLDEVLAYIAAKSRSISWYFTIAAICVLFSLEVFGLSIGTIPSLAILLFVHLGSWGLTSLILHSRMTNDPDETGKGKLQLVQGIAIGVSILILFAIIYILSGDWRFLLAAIPPVLLNVIIMISVRRKHAGSGKKTG
;
A
#
# COMPACT_ATOMS: atom_id res chain seq x y z
N MET A 1 -26.88 7.44 11.07
CA MET A 1 -26.71 6.52 9.93
C MET A 1 -25.25 6.35 9.49
N VAL A 2 -24.41 7.40 9.46
CA VAL A 2 -22.99 7.32 9.07
C VAL A 2 -22.17 6.29 9.89
N TYR A 3 -22.37 6.24 11.21
CA TYR A 3 -21.65 5.30 12.08
C TYR A 3 -21.93 3.82 11.77
N VAL A 4 -23.16 3.50 11.33
CA VAL A 4 -23.54 2.12 10.97
C VAL A 4 -22.76 1.66 9.74
N GLY A 5 -22.48 2.55 8.79
CA GLY A 5 -21.64 2.25 7.63
C GLY A 5 -20.18 2.00 8.02
N ILE A 6 -19.62 2.80 8.92
CA ILE A 6 -18.23 2.67 9.37
C ILE A 6 -18.04 1.38 10.17
N TYR A 7 -18.87 1.14 11.19
CA TYR A 7 -18.78 -0.06 12.02
C TYR A 7 -19.21 -1.32 11.27
N GLY A 8 -20.19 -1.22 10.37
CA GLY A 8 -20.59 -2.31 9.49
C GLY A 8 -19.47 -2.71 8.54
N GLY A 9 -18.83 -1.73 7.87
CA GLY A 9 -17.67 -1.98 7.01
C GLY A 9 -16.50 -2.63 7.75
N LEU A 10 -16.21 -2.17 8.98
CA LEU A 10 -15.21 -2.79 9.86
C LEU A 10 -15.56 -4.26 10.16
N LEU A 11 -16.81 -4.54 10.52
CA LEU A 11 -17.30 -5.90 10.82
C LEU A 11 -17.17 -6.82 9.61
N PHE A 12 -17.64 -6.40 8.44
CA PHE A 12 -17.52 -7.20 7.21
C PHE A 12 -16.07 -7.39 6.80
N GLY A 13 -15.20 -6.40 7.02
CA GLY A 13 -13.76 -6.52 6.80
C GLY A 13 -13.11 -7.59 7.70
N ILE A 14 -13.43 -7.58 8.99
CA ILE A 14 -12.93 -8.58 9.96
C ILE A 14 -13.45 -9.98 9.60
N VAL A 15 -14.74 -10.10 9.28
CA VAL A 15 -15.37 -11.35 8.88
C VAL A 15 -14.74 -11.89 7.59
N GLY A 16 -14.57 -11.06 6.58
CA GLY A 16 -13.92 -11.42 5.32
C GLY A 16 -12.48 -11.88 5.53
N TRP A 17 -11.72 -11.18 6.38
CA TRP A 17 -10.35 -11.59 6.73
C TRP A 17 -10.32 -12.95 7.44
N TYR A 18 -11.20 -13.17 8.41
CA TYR A 18 -11.29 -14.43 9.16
C TYR A 18 -11.62 -15.61 8.25
N PHE A 19 -12.66 -15.48 7.41
CA PHE A 19 -13.03 -16.53 6.46
C PHE A 19 -11.96 -16.78 5.39
N GLY A 20 -11.30 -15.73 4.91
CA GLY A 20 -10.16 -15.84 4.01
C GLY A 20 -9.03 -16.68 4.60
N ARG A 21 -8.63 -16.41 5.86
CA ARG A 21 -7.60 -17.21 6.55
C ARG A 21 -8.02 -18.65 6.77
N ARG A 22 -9.29 -18.89 7.13
CA ARG A 22 -9.82 -20.24 7.34
C ARG A 22 -9.84 -21.06 6.04
N ALA A 23 -10.11 -20.43 4.90
CA ALA A 23 -10.05 -21.09 3.60
C ALA A 23 -8.62 -21.47 3.21
N VAL A 24 -7.65 -20.58 3.46
CA VAL A 24 -6.22 -20.83 3.18
C VAL A 24 -5.68 -21.96 4.05
N ALA A 25 -6.05 -22.01 5.33
CA ALA A 25 -5.64 -23.06 6.27
C ALA A 25 -6.11 -24.47 5.89
N LYS A 26 -7.16 -24.61 5.07
CA LYS A 26 -7.62 -25.94 4.61
C LYS A 26 -6.72 -26.55 3.53
N ASN A 27 -5.88 -25.75 2.86
CA ASN A 27 -5.10 -26.19 1.71
C ASN A 27 -3.63 -26.58 2.02
N ASN A 28 -3.20 -26.52 3.30
CA ASN A 28 -2.02 -27.15 3.93
C ASN A 28 -0.66 -27.28 3.19
N GLY A 29 -0.44 -26.64 2.03
CA GLY A 29 0.78 -26.81 1.22
C GLY A 29 1.72 -25.59 1.15
N LEU A 30 1.40 -24.47 1.82
CA LEU A 30 2.11 -23.19 1.65
C LEU A 30 2.49 -22.49 2.97
N ASP A 31 2.46 -23.21 4.10
CA ASP A 31 2.40 -22.57 5.42
C ASP A 31 3.69 -21.80 5.79
N GLU A 32 4.87 -22.29 5.40
CA GLU A 32 6.15 -21.61 5.67
C GLU A 32 6.30 -20.30 4.88
N VAL A 33 5.96 -20.34 3.58
CA VAL A 33 6.02 -19.16 2.70
C VAL A 33 5.01 -18.12 3.15
N LEU A 34 3.79 -18.53 3.48
CA LEU A 34 2.74 -17.63 3.95
C LEU A 34 3.07 -17.04 5.34
N ALA A 35 3.63 -17.84 6.24
CA ALA A 35 4.12 -17.38 7.54
C ALA A 35 5.27 -16.37 7.39
N TYR A 36 6.21 -16.64 6.48
CA TYR A 36 7.28 -15.70 6.15
C TYR A 36 6.73 -14.39 5.57
N ILE A 37 5.80 -14.46 4.61
CA ILE A 37 5.16 -13.29 4.01
C ILE A 37 4.42 -12.47 5.08
N ALA A 38 3.67 -13.12 5.97
CA ALA A 38 2.94 -12.45 7.02
C ALA A 38 3.89 -11.77 8.04
N ALA A 39 4.94 -12.45 8.47
CA ALA A 39 5.92 -11.91 9.40
C ALA A 39 6.71 -10.74 8.77
N LYS A 40 7.17 -10.91 7.53
CA LYS A 40 7.96 -9.90 6.82
C LYS A 40 7.11 -8.67 6.48
N SER A 41 5.89 -8.86 5.98
CA SER A 41 4.99 -7.74 5.66
C SER A 41 4.61 -6.95 6.91
N ARG A 42 4.37 -7.62 8.05
CA ARG A 42 4.08 -6.96 9.33
C ARG A 42 5.26 -6.14 9.84
N SER A 43 6.48 -6.69 9.76
CA SER A 43 7.70 -5.96 10.10
C SER A 43 7.89 -4.72 9.23
N ILE A 44 7.69 -4.85 7.91
CA ILE A 44 7.80 -3.72 6.96
C ILE A 44 6.78 -2.63 7.26
N SER A 45 5.53 -3.00 7.57
CA SER A 45 4.47 -2.05 7.91
C SER A 45 4.81 -1.15 9.11
N TRP A 46 5.55 -1.66 10.10
CA TRP A 46 6.01 -0.85 11.23
C TRP A 46 6.93 0.29 10.80
N TYR A 47 7.83 0.09 9.83
CA TYR A 47 8.67 1.17 9.32
C TYR A 47 7.84 2.28 8.67
N PHE A 48 6.84 1.92 7.87
CA PHE A 48 5.90 2.89 7.29
C PHE A 48 5.08 3.62 8.35
N THR A 49 4.68 2.91 9.41
CA THR A 49 3.90 3.48 10.51
C THR A 49 4.73 4.48 11.31
N ILE A 50 5.97 4.15 11.63
CA ILE A 50 6.90 5.06 12.32
C ILE A 50 7.13 6.31 11.45
N ALA A 51 7.37 6.13 10.14
CA ALA A 51 7.51 7.26 9.23
C ALA A 51 6.27 8.17 9.22
N ALA A 52 5.07 7.58 9.18
CA ALA A 52 3.83 8.35 9.24
C ALA A 52 3.63 9.07 10.57
N ILE A 53 3.97 8.44 11.71
CA ILE A 53 3.96 9.09 13.03
C ILE A 53 4.90 10.30 13.02
N CYS A 54 6.12 10.16 12.50
CA CYS A 54 7.08 11.27 12.41
C CYS A 54 6.51 12.43 11.58
N VAL A 55 5.91 12.15 10.42
CA VAL A 55 5.30 13.18 9.55
C VAL A 55 4.15 13.88 10.27
N LEU A 56 3.21 13.14 10.84
CA LEU A 56 2.06 13.72 11.55
C LEU A 56 2.52 14.55 12.77
N PHE A 57 3.53 14.08 13.49
CA PHE A 57 4.12 14.81 14.60
C PHE A 57 4.79 16.11 14.14
N SER A 58 5.53 16.08 13.03
CA SER A 58 6.09 17.30 12.44
C SER A 58 5.00 18.30 12.05
N LEU A 59 3.90 17.84 11.45
CA LEU A 59 2.77 18.71 11.10
C LEU A 59 2.19 19.41 12.34
N GLU A 60 2.05 18.68 13.45
CA GLU A 60 1.60 19.24 14.73
C GLU A 60 2.56 20.32 15.25
N VAL A 61 3.87 20.08 15.19
CA VAL A 61 4.90 21.07 15.60
C VAL A 61 4.85 22.34 14.74
N PHE A 62 4.51 22.23 13.46
CA PHE A 62 4.33 23.38 12.56
C PHE A 62 2.97 24.08 12.72
N GLY A 63 2.12 23.65 13.65
CA GLY A 63 0.80 24.24 13.89
C GLY A 63 -0.27 23.83 12.86
N LEU A 64 0.01 22.83 12.01
CA LEU A 64 -0.92 22.28 11.02
C LEU A 64 -1.68 21.08 11.60
N SER A 65 -2.26 21.25 12.79
CA SER A 65 -2.96 20.16 13.48
C SER A 65 -4.20 19.73 12.70
N ILE A 66 -4.23 18.48 12.27
CA ILE A 66 -5.34 17.89 11.51
C ILE A 66 -6.42 17.34 12.48
N GLY A 67 -6.10 17.24 13.78
CA GLY A 67 -6.95 16.63 14.81
C GLY A 67 -6.74 15.12 14.99
N THR A 68 -7.21 14.59 16.12
CA THR A 68 -6.90 13.23 16.57
C THR A 68 -7.54 12.14 15.70
N ILE A 69 -8.82 12.30 15.36
CA ILE A 69 -9.59 11.33 14.58
C ILE A 69 -8.95 11.09 13.19
N PRO A 70 -8.70 12.14 12.37
CA PRO A 70 -8.08 11.95 11.06
C PRO A 70 -6.64 11.45 11.15
N SER A 71 -5.88 11.86 12.16
CA SER A 71 -4.52 11.33 12.39
C SER A 71 -4.53 9.83 12.67
N LEU A 72 -5.46 9.34 13.49
CA LEU A 72 -5.65 7.91 13.75
C LEU A 72 -6.10 7.15 12.50
N ALA A 73 -7.00 7.73 11.71
CA ALA A 73 -7.45 7.13 10.45
C ALA A 73 -6.30 6.99 9.44
N ILE A 74 -5.45 8.01 9.30
CA ILE A 74 -4.25 7.97 8.46
C ILE A 74 -3.28 6.93 8.99
N LEU A 75 -3.04 6.86 10.30
CA LEU A 75 -2.16 5.85 10.90
C LEU A 75 -2.63 4.43 10.58
N LEU A 76 -3.92 4.16 10.77
CA LEU A 76 -4.51 2.86 10.53
C LEU A 76 -4.45 2.49 9.04
N PHE A 77 -4.75 3.44 8.16
CA PHE A 77 -4.66 3.26 6.71
C PHE A 77 -3.23 2.96 6.26
N VAL A 78 -2.23 3.72 6.76
CA VAL A 78 -0.82 3.48 6.44
C VAL A 78 -0.39 2.11 6.97
N HIS A 79 -0.75 1.75 8.20
CA HIS A 79 -0.36 0.48 8.80
C HIS A 79 -0.96 -0.71 8.03
N LEU A 80 -2.28 -0.77 7.92
CA LEU A 80 -2.98 -1.86 7.23
C LEU A 80 -2.72 -1.88 5.73
N GLY A 81 -2.67 -0.70 5.09
CA GLY A 81 -2.39 -0.56 3.66
C GLY A 81 -0.98 -1.02 3.31
N SER A 82 0.04 -0.59 4.05
CA SER A 82 1.42 -1.03 3.82
C SER A 82 1.60 -2.53 4.13
N TRP A 83 0.91 -3.05 5.14
CA TRP A 83 0.91 -4.48 5.47
C TRP A 83 0.32 -5.31 4.31
N GLY A 84 -0.89 -4.96 3.87
CA GLY A 84 -1.59 -5.65 2.78
C GLY A 84 -0.85 -5.55 1.45
N LEU A 85 -0.37 -4.35 1.09
CA LEU A 85 0.39 -4.12 -0.14
C LEU A 85 1.70 -4.93 -0.16
N THR A 86 2.45 -4.90 0.94
CA THR A 86 3.70 -5.67 1.06
C THR A 86 3.43 -7.17 1.01
N SER A 87 2.36 -7.64 1.64
CA SER A 87 1.94 -9.05 1.58
C SER A 87 1.66 -9.50 0.14
N LEU A 88 0.90 -8.71 -0.62
CA LEU A 88 0.60 -8.99 -2.03
C LEU A 88 1.86 -8.97 -2.91
N ILE A 89 2.76 -7.99 -2.70
CA ILE A 89 4.02 -7.89 -3.43
C ILE A 89 4.88 -9.13 -3.18
N LEU A 90 5.03 -9.54 -1.92
CA LEU A 90 5.89 -10.65 -1.54
C LEU A 90 5.31 -11.99 -2.01
N HIS A 91 4.00 -12.19 -1.84
CA HIS A 91 3.28 -13.34 -2.37
C HIS A 91 3.50 -13.46 -3.87
N SER A 92 3.26 -12.39 -4.63
CA SER A 92 3.44 -12.44 -6.07
C SER A 92 4.89 -12.65 -6.50
N ARG A 93 5.89 -12.21 -5.74
CA ARG A 93 7.30 -12.49 -6.05
C ARG A 93 7.71 -13.93 -5.79
N MET A 94 7.09 -14.58 -4.80
CA MET A 94 7.42 -15.96 -4.42
C MET A 94 6.64 -17.00 -5.23
N THR A 95 5.46 -16.65 -5.75
CA THR A 95 4.66 -17.58 -6.57
C THR A 95 5.06 -17.58 -8.06
N ASN A 96 5.73 -16.54 -8.57
CA ASN A 96 6.15 -16.50 -9.98
C ASN A 96 7.54 -17.12 -10.17
N ASP A 97 7.67 -18.01 -11.16
CA ASP A 97 8.95 -18.56 -11.60
C ASP A 97 9.89 -17.45 -12.12
N PRO A 98 11.22 -17.55 -11.89
CA PRO A 98 12.16 -16.50 -12.24
C PRO A 98 12.32 -16.28 -13.75
N ASP A 99 11.80 -17.16 -14.61
CA ASP A 99 11.97 -17.11 -16.07
C ASP A 99 10.77 -16.56 -16.86
N GLU A 100 9.63 -16.27 -16.23
CA GLU A 100 8.49 -15.74 -16.98
C GLU A 100 8.60 -14.24 -17.30
N THR A 101 8.32 -13.93 -18.56
CA THR A 101 8.15 -12.61 -19.21
C THR A 101 7.12 -11.69 -18.52
N GLY A 102 6.46 -12.15 -17.44
CA GLY A 102 5.48 -11.42 -16.63
C GLY A 102 6.05 -10.37 -15.65
N LYS A 103 7.37 -10.33 -15.43
CA LYS A 103 8.02 -9.36 -14.50
C LYS A 103 7.64 -7.90 -14.79
N GLY A 104 7.46 -7.53 -16.06
CA GLY A 104 7.07 -6.18 -16.47
C GLY A 104 5.62 -5.81 -16.11
N LYS A 105 4.66 -6.74 -16.31
CA LYS A 105 3.25 -6.52 -15.96
C LYS A 105 3.06 -6.45 -14.45
N LEU A 106 3.74 -7.32 -13.70
CA LEU A 106 3.65 -7.35 -12.25
C LEU A 106 4.21 -6.07 -11.61
N GLN A 107 5.38 -5.61 -12.07
CA GLN A 107 5.95 -4.34 -11.59
C GLN A 107 5.07 -3.13 -11.93
N LEU A 108 4.34 -3.19 -13.05
CA LEU A 108 3.33 -2.19 -13.42
C LEU A 108 2.15 -2.17 -12.45
N VAL A 109 1.58 -3.35 -12.12
CA VAL A 109 0.48 -3.46 -11.16
C VAL A 109 0.91 -2.98 -9.77
N GLN A 110 2.14 -3.31 -9.35
CA GLN A 110 2.70 -2.81 -8.08
C GLN A 110 2.86 -1.29 -8.08
N GLY A 111 3.40 -0.71 -9.15
CA GLY A 111 3.54 0.74 -9.29
C GLY A 111 2.20 1.48 -9.30
N ILE A 112 1.20 0.94 -9.99
CA ILE A 112 -0.17 1.46 -10.01
C ILE A 112 -0.78 1.40 -8.61
N ALA A 113 -0.67 0.26 -7.91
CA ALA A 113 -1.20 0.11 -6.57
C ALA A 113 -0.57 1.10 -5.57
N ILE A 114 0.74 1.33 -5.66
CA ILE A 114 1.44 2.37 -4.87
C ILE A 114 0.91 3.75 -5.20
N GLY A 115 0.77 4.08 -6.49
CA GLY A 115 0.29 5.39 -6.94
C GLY A 115 -1.14 5.69 -6.51
N VAL A 116 -2.03 4.71 -6.64
CA VAL A 116 -3.42 4.79 -6.18
C VAL A 116 -3.47 4.96 -4.66
N SER A 117 -2.63 4.24 -3.91
CA SER A 117 -2.57 4.38 -2.45
C SER A 117 -2.15 5.79 -2.01
N ILE A 118 -1.18 6.39 -2.70
CA ILE A 118 -0.74 7.78 -2.46
C ILE A 118 -1.87 8.76 -2.77
N LEU A 119 -2.56 8.59 -3.89
CA LEU A 119 -3.69 9.45 -4.28
C LEU A 119 -4.84 9.37 -3.29
N ILE A 120 -5.18 8.17 -2.82
CA ILE A 120 -6.22 7.96 -1.80
C ILE A 120 -5.83 8.67 -0.50
N LEU A 121 -4.56 8.56 -0.07
CA LEU A 121 -4.09 9.20 1.15
C LEU A 121 -4.19 10.73 1.07
N PHE A 122 -3.77 11.33 -0.05
CA PHE A 122 -3.90 12.78 -0.25
C PHE A 122 -5.35 13.25 -0.44
N ALA A 123 -6.21 12.44 -1.04
CA ALA A 123 -7.63 12.73 -1.15
C ALA A 123 -8.31 12.72 0.24
N ILE A 124 -7.95 11.77 1.11
CA ILE A 124 -8.41 11.73 2.49
C ILE A 124 -7.97 13.00 3.23
N ILE A 125 -6.70 13.39 3.12
CA ILE A 125 -6.18 14.61 3.75
C ILE A 125 -6.90 15.86 3.21
N TYR A 126 -7.14 15.96 1.91
CA TYR A 126 -7.88 17.07 1.32
C TYR A 126 -9.30 17.20 1.89
N ILE A 127 -10.04 16.09 1.95
CA ILE A 127 -11.42 16.08 2.47
C ILE A 127 -11.45 16.49 3.95
N LEU A 128 -10.44 16.09 4.73
CA LEU A 128 -10.39 16.34 6.17
C LEU A 128 -9.90 17.76 6.50
N SER A 129 -8.88 18.25 5.80
CA SER A 129 -8.30 19.57 6.05
C SER A 129 -9.09 20.71 5.39
N GLY A 130 -9.91 20.41 4.37
CA GLY A 130 -10.62 21.43 3.58
C GLY A 130 -9.72 22.34 2.76
N ASP A 131 -8.41 22.14 2.80
CA ASP A 131 -7.40 22.94 2.11
C ASP A 131 -6.97 22.24 0.81
N TRP A 132 -7.21 22.90 -0.31
CA TRP A 132 -6.90 22.44 -1.66
C TRP A 132 -5.39 22.34 -1.93
N ARG A 133 -4.55 22.99 -1.12
CA ARG A 133 -3.07 22.95 -1.26
C ARG A 133 -2.50 21.55 -1.07
N PHE A 134 -3.18 20.69 -0.32
CA PHE A 134 -2.76 19.30 -0.14
C PHE A 134 -2.88 18.48 -1.45
N LEU A 135 -3.84 18.80 -2.33
CA LEU A 135 -3.93 18.16 -3.65
C LEU A 135 -2.73 18.52 -4.53
N LEU A 136 -2.23 19.76 -4.45
CA LEU A 136 -1.01 20.15 -5.17
C LEU A 136 0.22 19.42 -4.62
N ALA A 137 0.30 19.22 -3.31
CA ALA A 137 1.39 18.48 -2.67
C ALA A 137 1.42 16.99 -3.04
N ALA A 138 0.34 16.44 -3.60
CA ALA A 138 0.30 15.07 -4.13
C ALA A 138 1.01 14.93 -5.49
N ILE A 139 1.18 16.02 -6.24
CA ILE A 139 1.74 16.01 -7.59
C ILE A 139 3.19 15.51 -7.62
N PRO A 140 4.12 16.00 -6.77
CA PRO A 140 5.51 15.53 -6.77
C PRO A 140 5.67 14.01 -6.53
N PRO A 141 5.06 13.41 -5.48
CA PRO A 141 5.22 11.97 -5.25
C PRO A 141 4.55 11.10 -6.33
N VAL A 142 3.43 11.55 -6.92
CA VAL A 142 2.77 10.83 -8.02
C VAL A 142 3.62 10.88 -9.29
N LEU A 143 4.17 12.05 -9.64
CA LEU A 143 5.09 12.19 -10.77
C LEU A 143 6.35 11.34 -10.58
N LEU A 144 6.92 11.33 -9.38
CA LEU A 144 8.09 10.51 -9.08
C LEU A 144 7.80 9.01 -9.27
N ASN A 145 6.62 8.54 -8.82
CA ASN A 145 6.20 7.16 -9.06
C ASN A 145 6.04 6.85 -10.57
N VAL A 146 5.42 7.76 -11.32
CA VAL A 146 5.28 7.62 -12.79
C VAL A 146 6.64 7.58 -13.49
N ILE A 147 7.60 8.42 -13.08
CA ILE A 147 8.96 8.45 -13.62
C ILE A 147 9.68 7.13 -13.36
N ILE A 148 9.57 6.59 -12.13
CA ILE A 148 10.15 5.29 -11.77
C ILE A 148 9.52 4.19 -12.64
N MET A 149 8.20 4.18 -12.80
CA MET A 149 7.48 3.21 -13.62
C MET A 149 7.91 3.26 -15.09
N ILE A 150 8.04 4.46 -15.67
CA ILE A 150 8.51 4.65 -17.05
C ILE A 150 9.97 4.18 -17.20
N SER A 151 10.83 4.49 -16.23
CA SER A 151 12.25 4.09 -16.23
C SER A 151 12.41 2.57 -16.17
N VAL A 152 11.61 1.91 -15.32
CA VAL A 152 11.56 0.44 -15.23
C VAL A 152 11.05 -0.17 -16.55
N ARG A 153 10.00 0.40 -17.15
CA ARG A 153 9.48 -0.06 -18.45
C ARG A 153 10.52 0.05 -19.57
N ARG A 154 11.30 1.15 -19.62
CA ARG A 154 12.40 1.32 -20.59
C ARG A 154 13.51 0.29 -20.40
N LYS A 155 13.87 -0.03 -19.14
CA LYS A 155 14.91 -1.02 -18.84
C LYS A 155 14.54 -2.42 -19.35
N HIS A 156 13.28 -2.82 -19.22
CA HIS A 156 12.78 -4.09 -19.76
C HIS A 156 12.74 -4.09 -21.30
N ALA A 157 12.33 -2.98 -21.93
CA ALA A 157 12.32 -2.86 -23.39
C ALA A 157 13.73 -2.88 -24.02
N GLY A 158 14.75 -2.35 -23.34
CA GLY A 158 16.14 -2.36 -23.81
C GLY A 158 16.84 -3.73 -23.67
N SER A 159 16.42 -4.57 -22.72
CA SER A 159 16.99 -5.90 -22.50
C SER A 159 16.58 -6.90 -23.60
N GLY A 160 15.38 -6.76 -24.18
CA GLY A 160 14.90 -7.64 -25.26
C GLY A 160 15.54 -7.39 -26.62
N LYS A 161 16.30 -6.30 -26.80
CA LYS A 161 16.92 -5.93 -28.08
C LYS A 161 18.38 -6.41 -28.23
N LYS A 162 18.97 -7.01 -27.18
CA LYS A 162 20.39 -7.43 -27.15
C LYS A 162 20.62 -8.92 -27.44
N THR A 163 19.58 -9.68 -27.75
CA THR A 163 19.66 -11.14 -28.00
C THR A 163 19.15 -11.53 -29.39
N GLY A 164 19.26 -10.63 -30.38
CA GLY A 164 18.94 -10.90 -31.78
C GLY A 164 20.19 -10.86 -32.64
#